data_AF-A0A0H3FI26-F1
#
_entry.id   AF-A0A0H3FI26-F1
#
_cell.length_a   1.000
_cell.length_b   1.000
_cell.length_c   1.000
_cell.angle_alpha   90.00
_cell.angle_beta   90.00
_cell.angle_gamma   90.00
#
_symmetry.space_group_name_H-M   'P 1'
#
loop_
_entity.id
_entity.type
_entity.pdbx_description
1 polymer ?
#
loop_
_entity_poly.entity_id
_entity_poly.type
_entity_poly.pdbx_seq_one_letter_code
_entity_poly.pdbx_strand_id
1 'polypeptide(L)'
;MKNEMRITMLRKPILLTLIFLISACAGEKNFSVDYINNHPWDIAYCLRQNLNQKGYQTGTPENDAANIMKEMTVSKNGETAGIYWIDKATVGSIGRSVSTHNVQDWAYRDMDAVLHQCKSELDQ
;
A
#
# COMPACT_ATOMS: atom_id res chain seq x y z
N MET A 1 -70.11 2.62 -22.32
CA MET A 1 -70.12 2.06 -20.95
C MET A 1 -69.06 0.97 -20.86
N LYS A 2 -68.19 1.04 -19.82
CA LYS A 2 -67.16 0.08 -19.35
C LYS A 2 -65.99 -0.22 -20.31
N ASN A 3 -64.82 0.38 -20.09
CA ASN A 3 -63.73 -0.04 -19.20
C ASN A 3 -63.22 -1.46 -19.48
N GLU A 4 -61.99 -1.56 -19.98
CA GLU A 4 -60.97 -2.54 -19.55
C GLU A 4 -59.60 -1.91 -19.86
N MET A 5 -58.97 -1.41 -18.80
CA MET A 5 -57.60 -0.90 -18.77
C MET A 5 -56.64 -2.10 -18.79
N ARG A 6 -55.65 -2.13 -19.70
CA ARG A 6 -54.45 -2.98 -19.52
C ARG A 6 -53.18 -2.18 -19.77
N ILE A 7 -52.52 -1.93 -18.66
CA ILE A 7 -51.17 -1.40 -18.49
C ILE A 7 -50.17 -2.43 -19.03
N THR A 8 -49.34 -2.06 -20.01
CA THR A 8 -48.08 -2.74 -20.38
C THR A 8 -47.47 -1.90 -21.52
N MET A 9 -46.23 -1.42 -21.52
CA MET A 9 -45.01 -1.82 -20.83
C MET A 9 -44.18 -0.57 -20.53
N LEU A 10 -43.80 -0.39 -19.27
CA LEU A 10 -42.77 0.55 -18.85
C LEU A 10 -41.41 -0.05 -19.29
N ARG A 11 -40.98 0.19 -20.54
CA ARG A 11 -39.66 -0.26 -21.01
C ARG A 11 -38.56 0.68 -20.50
N LYS A 12 -37.91 0.19 -19.43
CA LYS A 12 -36.52 0.44 -19.03
C LYS A 12 -36.17 1.84 -18.48
N PRO A 13 -35.87 1.88 -17.17
CA PRO A 13 -34.63 2.48 -16.72
C PRO A 13 -33.82 1.44 -15.93
N ILE A 14 -33.45 0.33 -16.59
CA ILE A 14 -32.47 -0.64 -16.03
C ILE A 14 -31.02 -0.10 -16.19
N LEU A 15 -30.86 1.13 -16.69
CA LEU A 15 -29.54 1.71 -16.94
C LEU A 15 -28.95 2.45 -15.74
N LEU A 16 -29.73 2.77 -14.70
CA LEU A 16 -29.26 3.56 -13.55
C LEU A 16 -28.88 2.73 -12.31
N THR A 17 -29.18 1.43 -12.28
CA THR A 17 -28.77 0.54 -11.18
C THR A 17 -27.41 -0.14 -11.38
N LEU A 18 -26.75 0.05 -12.53
CA LEU A 18 -25.43 -0.52 -12.79
C LEU A 18 -24.25 0.33 -12.29
N ILE A 19 -24.50 1.56 -11.81
CA ILE A 19 -23.43 2.50 -11.43
C ILE A 19 -22.97 2.33 -9.96
N PHE A 20 -23.69 1.55 -9.14
CA PHE A 20 -23.37 1.41 -7.70
C PHE A 20 -22.74 0.06 -7.28
N LEU A 21 -22.37 -0.79 -8.24
CA LEU A 21 -21.81 -2.13 -7.96
C LEU A 21 -20.38 -2.32 -8.47
N ILE A 22 -19.64 -1.23 -8.59
CA ILE A 22 -18.16 -1.25 -8.61
C ILE A 22 -17.68 -0.67 -7.27
N SER A 23 -18.29 -1.11 -6.16
CA SER A 23 -17.64 -0.98 -4.86
C SER A 23 -16.40 -1.84 -4.94
N ALA A 24 -15.28 -1.18 -5.19
CA ALA A 24 -13.95 -1.74 -5.22
C ALA A 24 -13.81 -2.79 -4.12
N CYS A 25 -13.62 -4.05 -4.51
CA CYS A 25 -12.64 -4.86 -3.80
C CYS A 25 -11.30 -4.17 -4.07
N ALA A 26 -11.01 -3.13 -3.29
CA ALA A 26 -9.66 -2.63 -3.13
C ALA A 26 -8.92 -3.78 -2.44
N GLY A 27 -8.29 -4.62 -3.25
CA GLY A 27 -7.60 -5.78 -2.76
C GLY A 27 -6.34 -5.30 -2.07
N GLU A 28 -6.19 -5.61 -0.79
CA GLU A 28 -4.92 -5.40 -0.12
C GLU A 28 -3.83 -6.18 -0.87
N LYS A 29 -2.78 -5.48 -1.29
CA LYS A 29 -1.63 -6.08 -1.97
C LYS A 29 -0.46 -6.14 -1.01
N ASN A 30 0.18 -7.30 -0.94
CA ASN A 30 1.38 -7.51 -0.14
C ASN A 30 2.51 -7.91 -1.09
N PHE A 31 3.68 -7.32 -0.92
CA PHE A 31 4.88 -7.62 -1.68
C PHE A 31 6.09 -7.55 -0.76
N SER A 32 7.20 -8.14 -1.17
CA SER A 32 8.41 -8.19 -0.37
C SER A 32 9.66 -8.17 -1.22
N VAL A 33 10.73 -7.71 -0.60
CA VAL A 33 12.11 -7.90 -1.03
C VAL A 33 12.80 -8.74 0.04
N ASP A 34 13.35 -9.88 -0.38
CA ASP A 34 13.91 -10.88 0.55
C ASP A 34 15.23 -10.44 1.19
N TYR A 35 15.94 -9.46 0.61
CA TYR A 35 17.24 -9.05 1.11
C TYR A 35 17.64 -7.64 0.65
N ILE A 36 17.93 -6.75 1.60
CA ILE A 36 18.62 -5.47 1.41
C ILE A 36 19.78 -5.41 2.41
N ASN A 37 21.01 -5.30 1.94
CA ASN A 37 22.23 -5.41 2.75
C ASN A 37 22.54 -4.13 3.55
N ASN A 38 21.63 -3.68 4.40
CA ASN A 38 21.80 -2.41 5.10
C ASN A 38 21.11 -2.37 6.47
N HIS A 39 21.45 -1.35 7.27
CA HIS A 39 20.83 -1.17 8.58
C HIS A 39 19.33 -0.87 8.42
N PRO A 40 18.44 -1.38 9.30
CA PRO A 40 17.01 -1.10 9.22
C PRO A 40 16.67 0.39 9.20
N TRP A 41 17.50 1.22 9.87
CA TRP A 41 17.37 2.68 9.82
C TRP A 41 17.63 3.25 8.42
N ASP A 42 18.67 2.80 7.73
CA ASP A 42 19.02 3.30 6.40
C ASP A 42 17.99 2.88 5.35
N ILE A 43 17.45 1.66 5.49
CA ILE A 43 16.32 1.19 4.69
C ILE A 43 15.09 2.08 4.91
N ALA A 44 14.68 2.29 6.17
CA ALA A 44 13.54 3.14 6.50
C ALA A 44 13.73 4.59 6.01
N TYR A 45 14.95 5.12 6.14
CA TYR A 45 15.30 6.45 5.66
C TYR A 45 15.19 6.56 4.14
N CYS A 46 15.73 5.61 3.40
CA CYS A 46 15.62 5.58 1.93
C CYS A 46 14.16 5.53 1.49
N LEU A 47 13.36 4.62 2.07
CA LEU A 47 11.94 4.50 1.74
C LEU A 47 11.23 5.82 1.98
N ARG A 48 11.45 6.45 3.13
CA ARG A 48 10.87 7.75 3.47
C ARG A 48 11.22 8.83 2.47
N GLN A 49 12.50 8.98 2.09
CA GLN A 49 12.90 10.03 1.15
C GLN A 49 12.22 9.87 -0.21
N ASN A 50 12.22 8.66 -0.75
CA ASN A 50 11.61 8.36 -2.05
C ASN A 50 10.07 8.44 -2.03
N LEU A 51 9.43 8.06 -0.91
CA LEU A 51 7.99 8.24 -0.70
C LEU A 51 7.60 9.71 -0.57
N ASN A 52 8.39 10.51 0.15
CA ASN A 52 8.15 11.94 0.30
C ASN A 52 8.19 12.68 -1.05
N GLN A 53 9.12 12.30 -1.94
CA GLN A 53 9.18 12.85 -3.31
C GLN A 53 7.91 12.55 -4.13
N LYS A 54 7.19 11.48 -3.79
CA LYS A 54 5.92 11.10 -4.42
C LYS A 54 4.69 11.66 -3.68
N GLY A 55 4.90 12.53 -2.69
CA GLY A 55 3.85 13.17 -1.90
C GLY A 55 3.22 12.27 -0.84
N TYR A 56 3.88 11.17 -0.47
CA TYR A 56 3.47 10.36 0.68
C TYR A 56 4.07 10.93 1.97
N GLN A 57 3.43 10.59 3.08
CA GLN A 57 3.88 10.83 4.44
C GLN A 57 4.17 9.48 5.07
N THR A 58 5.21 9.40 5.90
CA THR A 58 5.53 8.18 6.65
C THR A 58 5.48 8.45 8.14
N GLY A 59 5.08 7.44 8.91
CA GLY A 59 5.30 7.44 10.36
C GLY A 59 6.78 7.61 10.68
N THR A 60 7.06 8.11 11.89
CA THR A 60 8.43 8.10 12.42
C THR A 60 8.85 6.64 12.61
N PRO A 61 9.99 6.18 12.06
CA PRO A 61 10.49 4.86 12.40
C PRO A 61 10.69 4.79 13.91
N GLU A 62 10.12 3.79 14.58
CA GLU A 62 10.32 3.63 16.01
C GLU A 62 11.81 3.55 16.35
N ASN A 63 12.13 4.01 17.56
CA ASN A 63 13.48 4.22 18.08
C ASN A 63 14.39 3.00 17.81
N ASP A 64 15.68 3.25 17.61
CA ASP A 64 16.69 2.28 17.12
C ASP A 64 17.08 1.19 18.16
N ALA A 65 16.12 0.74 18.96
CA ALA A 65 16.29 -0.35 19.90
C ALA A 65 16.60 -1.64 19.13
N ALA A 66 17.77 -2.20 19.39
CA ALA A 66 18.20 -3.46 18.80
C ALA A 66 17.14 -4.57 19.03
N ASN A 67 16.89 -5.36 17.99
CA ASN A 67 15.96 -6.50 17.95
C ASN A 67 14.45 -6.21 17.77
N ILE A 68 14.04 -4.98 17.47
CA ILE A 68 12.63 -4.68 17.16
C ILE A 68 12.44 -4.59 15.64
N MET A 69 11.41 -5.28 15.12
CA MET A 69 10.94 -5.12 13.74
C MET A 69 10.49 -3.68 13.53
N LYS A 70 10.90 -3.03 12.44
CA LYS A 70 10.47 -1.65 12.19
C LYS A 70 9.26 -1.63 11.30
N GLU A 71 8.14 -1.17 11.85
CA GLU A 71 6.94 -0.87 11.08
C GLU A 71 6.95 0.60 10.65
N MET A 72 6.61 0.85 9.39
CA MET A 72 6.48 2.19 8.84
C MET A 72 5.17 2.33 8.09
N THR A 73 4.18 2.94 8.74
CA THR A 73 2.91 3.32 8.11
C THR A 73 3.15 4.41 7.08
N VAL A 74 2.58 4.23 5.90
CA VAL A 74 2.62 5.18 4.79
C VAL A 74 1.22 5.72 4.57
N SER A 75 1.09 7.02 4.40
CA SER A 75 -0.18 7.69 4.12
C SER A 75 -0.04 8.72 3.00
N LYS A 76 -1.15 9.07 2.36
CA LYS A 76 -1.22 10.17 1.38
C LYS A 76 -2.57 10.84 1.51
N ASN A 77 -2.57 12.17 1.61
CA ASN A 77 -3.78 12.97 1.78
C ASN A 77 -4.64 12.54 2.99
N GLY A 78 -4.02 12.06 4.07
CA GLY A 78 -4.72 11.61 5.27
C GLY A 78 -5.23 10.17 5.24
N GLU A 79 -5.07 9.45 4.13
CA GLU A 79 -5.46 8.04 4.02
C GLU A 79 -4.24 7.12 4.10
N THR A 80 -4.38 5.98 4.80
CA THR A 80 -3.32 4.96 4.88
C THR A 80 -3.15 4.30 3.51
N ALA A 81 -1.94 4.42 2.96
CA ALA A 81 -1.52 3.81 1.72
C ALA A 81 -1.07 2.35 1.90
N GLY A 82 -0.48 2.03 3.05
CA GLY A 82 0.04 0.71 3.38
C GLY A 82 1.08 0.78 4.49
N ILE A 83 1.70 -0.35 4.82
CA ILE A 83 2.70 -0.47 5.88
C ILE A 83 3.92 -1.21 5.33
N TYR A 84 5.12 -0.71 5.58
CA TYR A 84 6.34 -1.50 5.43
C TYR A 84 6.73 -2.16 6.75
N TRP A 85 7.11 -3.42 6.70
CA TRP A 85 7.74 -4.15 7.79
C TRP A 85 9.19 -4.45 7.40
N ILE A 86 10.12 -3.90 8.16
CA ILE A 86 11.56 -4.11 7.96
C ILE A 86 12.01 -5.08 9.06
N ASP A 87 12.51 -6.24 8.64
CA ASP A 87 12.97 -7.26 9.57
C ASP A 87 14.04 -6.72 10.51
N LYS A 88 14.05 -7.26 11.74
CA LYS A 88 15.04 -6.91 12.76
C LYS A 88 16.45 -7.19 12.27
N ALA A 89 17.40 -6.45 12.83
CA ALA A 89 18.79 -6.82 12.73
C ALA A 89 19.09 -8.10 13.51
N THR A 90 19.31 -9.23 12.83
CA THR A 90 19.89 -10.40 13.51
C THR A 90 21.34 -10.06 13.81
N VAL A 91 21.75 -10.16 15.08
CA VAL A 91 23.13 -9.90 15.51
C VAL A 91 24.11 -10.69 14.63
N GLY A 92 25.01 -9.98 13.93
CA GLY A 92 25.98 -10.59 13.00
C GLY A 92 25.52 -10.72 11.54
N SER A 93 24.27 -10.39 11.21
CA SER A 93 23.78 -10.31 9.83
C SER A 93 23.61 -8.85 9.43
N ILE A 94 23.97 -8.47 8.19
CA ILE A 94 23.84 -7.09 7.70
C ILE A 94 22.55 -6.91 6.89
N GLY A 95 22.08 -7.93 6.16
CA GLY A 95 20.88 -7.80 5.34
C GLY A 95 19.54 -8.05 6.02
N ARG A 96 18.49 -7.40 5.50
CA ARG A 96 17.10 -7.44 6.01
C ARG A 96 16.12 -7.75 4.89
N SER A 97 15.11 -8.54 5.18
CA SER A 97 13.91 -8.60 4.36
C SER A 97 13.02 -7.40 4.67
N VAL A 98 12.30 -6.93 3.66
CA VAL A 98 11.28 -5.89 3.80
C VAL A 98 10.01 -6.40 3.15
N SER A 99 8.93 -6.50 3.91
CA SER A 99 7.60 -6.84 3.41
C SER A 99 6.64 -5.66 3.51
N THR A 100 5.50 -5.76 2.84
CA THR A 100 4.42 -4.81 2.97
C THR A 100 3.12 -5.45 3.40
N HIS A 101 2.33 -4.68 4.14
CA HIS A 101 1.01 -5.08 4.64
C HIS A 101 -0.03 -4.01 4.30
N ASN A 102 -1.25 -4.46 4.00
CA ASN A 102 -2.45 -3.63 3.79
C ASN A 102 -2.23 -2.52 2.74
N VAL A 103 -1.46 -2.79 1.68
CA VAL A 103 -1.19 -1.78 0.66
C VAL A 103 -2.44 -1.61 -0.20
N GLN A 104 -2.89 -0.36 -0.28
CA GLN A 104 -4.01 0.03 -1.12
C GLN A 104 -3.65 -0.11 -2.58
N ASP A 105 -4.62 -0.52 -3.40
CA ASP A 105 -4.44 -0.69 -4.85
C ASP A 105 -3.85 0.56 -5.54
N TRP A 106 -4.28 1.75 -5.10
CA TRP A 106 -3.83 3.03 -5.63
C TRP A 106 -2.39 3.37 -5.25
N ALA A 107 -1.84 2.76 -4.19
CA ALA A 107 -0.48 3.00 -3.71
C ALA A 107 0.52 1.93 -4.14
N TYR A 108 0.03 0.73 -4.51
CA TYR A 108 0.84 -0.45 -4.79
C TYR A 108 2.05 -0.17 -5.67
N ARG A 109 1.83 0.38 -6.88
CA ARG A 109 2.91 0.57 -7.87
C ARG A 109 3.98 1.54 -7.35
N ASP A 110 3.57 2.60 -6.67
CA ASP A 110 4.50 3.60 -6.16
C ASP A 110 5.32 3.05 -5.01
N MET A 111 4.68 2.32 -4.08
CA MET A 111 5.36 1.69 -2.95
C MET A 111 6.30 0.55 -3.40
N ASP A 112 5.88 -0.28 -4.35
CA ASP A 112 6.70 -1.35 -4.90
C ASP A 112 7.96 -0.80 -5.62
N ALA A 113 7.78 0.24 -6.44
CA ALA A 113 8.89 0.89 -7.11
C ALA A 113 9.89 1.51 -6.13
N VAL A 114 9.41 2.17 -5.07
CA VAL A 114 10.29 2.75 -4.05
C VAL A 114 11.08 1.67 -3.31
N LEU A 115 10.44 0.53 -2.98
CA LEU A 115 11.14 -0.57 -2.32
C LEU A 115 12.29 -1.12 -3.17
N HIS A 116 12.02 -1.37 -4.46
CA HIS A 116 13.02 -1.87 -5.39
C HIS A 116 14.12 -0.85 -5.68
N GLN A 117 13.78 0.43 -5.75
CA GLN A 117 14.76 1.50 -5.87
C GLN A 117 15.69 1.53 -4.65
N CYS A 118 15.14 1.50 -3.44
CA CYS A 118 15.94 1.48 -2.21
C CYS A 118 16.84 0.26 -2.10
N LYS A 119 16.35 -0.92 -2.51
CA LYS A 119 17.20 -2.11 -2.63
C LYS A 119 18.40 -1.81 -3.55
N SER A 120 18.13 -1.28 -4.74
CA SER A 120 19.16 -1.00 -5.74
C SER A 120 20.15 0.08 -5.31
N GLU A 121 19.77 1.04 -4.46
CA GLU A 121 20.64 2.10 -3.95
C GLU A 121 21.49 1.62 -2.77
N LEU A 122 20.94 0.77 -1.90
CA LEU A 122 21.57 0.35 -0.66
C LEU A 122 22.42 -0.92 -0.77
N ASP A 123 22.21 -1.71 -1.84
CA ASP A 123 23.04 -2.90 -2.15
C ASP A 123 24.32 -2.57 -2.96
N GLN A 124 24.53 -1.30 -3.31
CA GLN A 124 25.77 -0.81 -3.97
C GLN A 124 26.93 -0.71 -2.99
#